data_AF-A0A971THS6-F1
#
_entry.id   AF-A0A971THS6-F1
#
_cell.length_a   1.000
_cell.length_b   1.000
_cell.length_c   1.000
_cell.angle_alpha   90.00
_cell.angle_beta   90.00
_cell.angle_gamma   90.00
#
_symmetry.space_group_name_H-M   'P 1'
#
loop_
_entity.id
_entity.type
_entity.pdbx_description
1 polymer ?
#
loop_
_entity_poly.entity_id
_entity_poly.type
_entity_poly.pdbx_seq_one_letter_code
_entity_poly.pdbx_strand_id
1 'polypeptide(L)'
;MKCEHFEHFLDRYLDGELKGSLKLEFESHLVECEQCGHLMAMMSAVGEIVCEPAPDEPELSSHFTDRVLGELDRMQGTRRRWYGIATAAAAAAALVVTVASLLVLAGPDRSAGVSADRMAIVEQPTMASEGLPPVGLRDGASPEAFASLPAGVLRPEPQVRGVTFSRQDLGESLRKGTAAPMASLDAQTQSRMEQELRQWLTSTLRDADDAIRQLQHLPGFAFDRMRETLLNQITGKAMFRPSLALPVQPTREFGGEPLRMEPAPVEGNYELI
;
A
#
# COMPACT_ATOMS: atom_id res chain seq x y z
N MET A 1 -0.06 -8.00 15.47
CA MET A 1 0.12 -8.18 14.01
C MET A 1 0.36 -9.66 13.66
N LYS A 2 -0.02 -10.10 12.44
CA LYS A 2 0.33 -11.43 11.90
C LYS A 2 1.59 -11.33 11.04
N CYS A 3 2.41 -12.39 10.99
CA CYS A 3 3.65 -12.41 10.20
C CYS A 3 3.43 -12.11 8.71
N GLU A 4 2.31 -12.54 8.11
CA GLU A 4 1.97 -12.25 6.71
C GLU A 4 1.83 -10.74 6.43
N HIS A 5 1.31 -9.99 7.39
CA HIS A 5 1.16 -8.53 7.24
C HIS A 5 2.47 -7.80 7.51
N PHE A 6 3.36 -8.40 8.30
CA PHE A 6 4.65 -7.81 8.65
C PHE A 6 5.48 -7.52 7.38
N GLU A 7 5.57 -8.46 6.45
CA GLU A 7 6.33 -8.28 5.21
C GLU A 7 5.82 -7.09 4.37
N HIS A 8 4.51 -6.88 4.31
CA HIS A 8 3.92 -5.74 3.59
C HIS A 8 4.23 -4.38 4.22
N PHE A 9 4.56 -4.35 5.50
CA PHE A 9 4.89 -3.14 6.25
C PHE A 9 6.39 -2.93 6.42
N LEU A 10 7.20 -3.93 6.11
CA LEU A 10 8.64 -3.90 6.31
C LEU A 10 9.33 -2.79 5.52
N ASP A 11 9.05 -2.67 4.23
CA ASP A 11 9.65 -1.63 3.38
C ASP A 11 9.27 -0.23 3.89
N ARG A 12 7.98 -0.03 4.19
CA ARG A 12 7.48 1.25 4.73
C ARG A 12 8.05 1.58 6.11
N TYR A 13 8.46 0.57 6.87
CA TYR A 13 9.11 0.74 8.16
C TYR A 13 10.55 1.21 7.95
N LEU A 14 11.29 0.55 7.04
CA LEU A 14 12.66 0.91 6.66
C LEU A 14 12.73 2.32 6.06
N ASP A 15 11.74 2.72 5.27
CA ASP A 15 11.62 4.07 4.70
C ASP A 15 11.17 5.13 5.73
N GLY A 16 10.82 4.73 6.97
CA GLY A 16 10.34 5.64 8.01
C GLY A 16 8.93 6.20 7.77
N GLU A 17 8.15 5.58 6.88
CA GLU A 17 6.79 6.01 6.56
C GLU A 17 5.75 5.59 7.63
N LEU A 18 6.04 4.55 8.39
CA LEU A 18 5.17 4.04 9.44
C LEU A 18 5.11 4.99 10.64
N LYS A 19 3.89 5.37 11.05
CA LYS A 19 3.63 6.34 12.12
C LYS A 19 2.51 5.87 13.06
N GLY A 20 2.51 6.41 14.27
CA GLY A 20 1.42 6.24 15.23
C GLY A 20 1.27 4.81 15.74
N SER A 21 0.02 4.38 15.93
CA SER A 21 -0.32 3.07 16.48
C SER A 21 0.18 1.90 15.64
N LEU A 22 0.21 2.07 14.31
CA LEU A 22 0.65 1.01 13.41
C LEU A 22 2.16 0.73 13.54
N LYS A 23 2.97 1.77 13.73
CA LYS A 23 4.41 1.63 14.02
C LYS A 23 4.62 0.87 15.34
N LEU A 24 3.85 1.20 16.37
CA LEU A 24 3.94 0.54 17.68
C LEU A 24 3.53 -0.95 17.59
N GLU A 25 2.48 -1.27 16.83
CA GLU A 25 2.08 -2.67 16.62
C GLU A 25 3.16 -3.48 15.88
N PHE A 26 3.80 -2.86 14.87
CA PHE A 26 4.90 -3.45 14.12
C PHE A 26 6.12 -3.70 15.03
N GLU A 27 6.51 -2.72 15.84
CA GLU A 27 7.61 -2.84 16.81
C GLU A 27 7.32 -3.89 17.90
N SER A 28 6.08 -3.98 18.40
CA SER A 28 5.68 -5.04 19.33
C SER A 28 5.87 -6.43 18.71
N HIS A 29 5.48 -6.58 17.45
CA HIS A 29 5.63 -7.86 16.74
C HIS A 29 7.11 -8.24 16.52
N LEU A 30 7.99 -7.26 16.27
CA LEU A 30 9.44 -7.50 16.17
C LEU A 30 10.03 -8.09 17.45
N VAL A 31 9.55 -7.65 18.61
CA VAL A 31 10.02 -8.17 19.92
C VAL A 31 9.45 -9.56 20.19
N GLU A 32 8.20 -9.82 19.78
CA GLU A 32 7.50 -11.08 20.04
C GLU A 32 7.87 -12.21 19.07
N CYS A 33 8.28 -11.88 17.84
CA CYS A 33 8.52 -12.86 16.78
C CYS A 33 9.98 -12.84 16.30
N GLU A 34 10.77 -13.83 16.72
CA GLU A 34 12.18 -13.98 16.34
C GLU A 34 12.39 -14.08 14.81
N GLN A 35 11.47 -14.75 14.09
CA GLN A 35 11.57 -14.90 12.63
C GLN A 35 11.47 -13.54 11.92
N CYS A 36 10.51 -12.71 12.31
CA CYS A 36 10.35 -11.35 11.77
C CYS A 36 11.51 -10.44 12.19
N GLY A 37 12.04 -10.61 13.41
CA GLY A 37 13.26 -9.95 13.86
C GLY A 37 14.49 -10.29 13.00
N HIS A 38 14.68 -11.56 12.65
CA HIS A 38 15.75 -11.99 11.74
C HIS A 38 15.58 -11.43 10.33
N LEU A 39 14.36 -11.43 9.80
CA LEU A 39 14.07 -10.84 8.48
C LEU A 39 14.41 -9.34 8.47
N MET A 40 14.00 -8.60 9.50
CA MET A 40 14.33 -7.19 9.66
C MET A 40 15.85 -6.94 9.71
N ALA A 41 16.58 -7.77 10.48
CA ALA A 41 18.03 -7.67 10.57
C ALA A 41 18.72 -7.93 9.22
N MET A 42 18.27 -8.93 8.46
CA MET A 42 18.78 -9.21 7.11
C MET A 42 18.53 -8.05 6.15
N MET A 43 17.31 -7.51 6.11
CA MET A 43 16.97 -6.39 5.23
C MET A 43 17.74 -5.12 5.61
N SER A 44 17.95 -4.88 6.90
CA SER A 44 18.76 -3.75 7.38
C SER A 44 20.22 -3.89 6.95
N ALA A 45 20.80 -5.10 7.06
CA ALA A 45 22.17 -5.36 6.61
C ALA A 45 22.33 -5.20 5.09
N VAL A 46 21.33 -5.60 4.29
CA VAL A 46 21.32 -5.33 2.85
C VAL A 46 21.29 -3.82 2.58
N GLY A 47 20.49 -3.06 3.34
CA GLY A 47 20.48 -1.60 3.27
C GLY A 47 21.85 -0.98 3.55
N GLU A 48 22.55 -1.45 4.58
CA GLU A 48 23.91 -0.98 4.90
C GLU A 48 24.89 -1.23 3.75
N ILE A 49 24.88 -2.44 3.16
CA ILE A 49 25.74 -2.78 2.02
C ILE A 49 25.43 -1.93 0.80
N VAL A 50 24.15 -1.65 0.52
CA VAL A 50 23.74 -0.81 -0.61
C VAL A 50 24.09 0.67 -0.38
N CYS A 51 24.13 1.11 0.88
CA CYS A 51 24.54 2.46 1.24
C CYS A 51 26.06 2.66 1.26
N GLU A 52 26.86 1.60 1.23
CA GLU A 52 28.30 1.72 1.07
C GLU A 52 28.63 2.24 -0.35
N PRO A 53 29.32 3.38 -0.47
CA PRO A 53 29.65 3.92 -1.77
C PRO A 53 30.55 2.94 -2.52
N ALA A 54 30.25 2.73 -3.81
CA ALA A 54 31.09 1.87 -4.63
C ALA A 54 32.49 2.49 -4.76
N PRO A 55 33.58 1.70 -4.79
CA PRO A 55 34.94 2.23 -4.87
C PRO A 55 35.19 3.08 -6.12
N ASP A 56 34.41 2.89 -7.18
CA ASP A 56 34.48 3.64 -8.44
C ASP A 56 33.33 4.66 -8.59
N GLU A 57 32.62 4.98 -7.50
CA GLU A 57 31.55 5.96 -7.55
C GLU A 57 32.13 7.36 -7.80
N PRO A 58 31.66 8.09 -8.83
CA PRO A 58 32.22 9.38 -9.17
C PRO A 58 31.99 10.37 -8.03
N GLU A 59 33.06 11.03 -7.58
CA GLU A 59 32.95 12.10 -6.59
C GLU A 59 32.00 13.18 -7.11
N LEU A 60 30.92 13.41 -6.36
CA LEU A 60 30.00 14.50 -6.65
C LEU A 60 30.76 15.83 -6.56
N SER A 61 30.53 16.73 -7.52
CA SER A 61 31.15 18.05 -7.48
C SER A 61 30.74 18.79 -6.20
N SER A 62 31.64 19.59 -5.63
CA SER A 62 31.37 20.37 -4.41
C SER A 62 30.15 21.29 -4.55
N HIS A 63 29.81 21.68 -5.78
CA HIS A 63 28.65 22.52 -6.10
C HIS A 63 27.35 21.74 -6.34
N PHE A 64 27.38 20.40 -6.33
CA PHE A 64 26.20 19.58 -6.58
C PHE A 64 25.10 19.86 -5.57
N THR A 65 25.44 19.83 -4.28
CA THR A 65 24.50 20.08 -3.19
C THR A 65 23.91 21.48 -3.28
N ASP A 66 24.73 22.51 -3.50
CA ASP A 66 24.26 23.89 -3.64
C ASP A 66 23.31 24.05 -4.83
N ARG A 67 23.61 23.39 -5.96
CA ARG A 67 22.77 23.43 -7.16
C ARG A 67 21.42 22.73 -6.94
N VAL A 68 21.42 21.57 -6.28
CA VAL A 68 20.18 20.82 -5.98
C VAL A 68 19.34 21.58 -4.96
N LEU A 69 19.93 22.05 -3.86
CA LEU A 69 19.23 22.83 -2.84
C LEU A 69 18.72 24.17 -3.40
N GLY A 70 19.52 24.87 -4.20
CA GLY A 70 19.10 26.10 -4.85
C GLY A 70 17.92 25.91 -5.81
N GLU A 71 17.86 24.77 -6.50
CA GLU A 71 16.72 24.45 -7.37
C GLU A 71 15.47 24.06 -6.56
N LEU A 72 15.63 23.34 -5.44
CA LEU A 72 14.53 23.07 -4.52
C LEU A 72 13.95 24.37 -3.94
N ASP A 73 14.79 25.31 -3.53
CA ASP A 73 14.36 26.63 -3.04
C ASP A 73 13.62 27.42 -4.11
N ARG A 74 14.06 27.35 -5.37
CA ARG A 74 13.36 27.97 -6.51
C ARG A 74 11.97 27.37 -6.71
N MET A 75 11.85 26.04 -6.65
CA MET A 75 10.56 25.36 -6.74
C MET A 75 9.63 25.74 -5.57
N GLN A 76 10.15 25.83 -4.35
CA GLN A 76 9.37 26.23 -3.18
C GLN A 76 8.98 27.72 -3.21
N GLY A 77 9.87 28.59 -3.68
CA GLY A 77 9.64 30.04 -3.76
C GLY A 77 8.48 30.41 -4.69
N THR A 78 8.37 29.73 -5.84
CA THR A 78 7.22 29.93 -6.74
C THR A 78 5.91 29.52 -6.07
N ARG A 79 5.90 28.36 -5.39
CA ARG A 79 4.72 27.87 -4.67
C ARG A 79 4.29 28.81 -3.54
N ARG A 80 5.24 29.35 -2.78
CA ARG A 80 4.96 30.32 -1.71
C ARG A 80 4.34 31.61 -2.27
N ARG A 81 4.80 32.08 -3.43
CA ARG A 81 4.21 33.25 -4.12
C ARG A 81 2.79 32.97 -4.59
N TRP A 82 2.52 31.78 -5.13
CA TRP A 82 1.17 31.36 -5.53
C TRP A 82 0.21 31.27 -4.35
N TYR A 83 0.63 30.73 -3.20
CA TYR A 83 -0.20 30.74 -1.99
C TYR A 83 -0.47 32.17 -1.47
N GLY A 84 0.51 33.07 -1.56
CA GLY A 84 0.30 34.49 -1.24
C GLY A 84 -0.76 35.15 -2.12
N ILE A 85 -0.74 34.88 -3.43
CA ILE A 85 -1.74 35.40 -4.37
C ILE A 85 -3.11 34.76 -4.12
N ALA A 86 -3.16 33.45 -3.90
CA ALA A 86 -4.41 32.72 -3.64
C ALA A 86 -5.09 33.18 -2.34
N THR A 87 -4.32 33.40 -1.28
CA THR A 87 -4.84 33.91 0.00
C THR A 87 -5.34 35.34 -0.12
N ALA A 88 -4.62 36.22 -0.84
CA ALA A 88 -5.09 37.57 -1.12
C ALA A 88 -6.38 37.59 -1.95
N ALA A 89 -6.49 36.72 -2.97
CA ALA A 89 -7.69 36.59 -3.79
C ALA A 89 -8.89 36.06 -2.98
N ALA A 90 -8.67 35.08 -2.10
CA ALA A 90 -9.70 34.55 -1.21
C ALA A 90 -10.22 35.63 -0.23
N ALA A 91 -9.32 36.43 0.35
CA ALA A 91 -9.71 37.54 1.22
C ALA A 91 -10.53 38.61 0.47
N ALA A 92 -10.13 38.96 -0.76
CA ALA A 92 -10.88 39.89 -1.59
C ALA A 92 -12.28 39.35 -1.94
N ALA A 93 -12.39 38.07 -2.30
CA ALA A 93 -13.67 37.42 -2.58
C ALA A 93 -14.59 37.41 -1.35
N ALA A 94 -14.04 37.13 -0.16
CA ALA A 94 -14.80 37.18 1.09
C ALA A 94 -15.36 38.58 1.36
N LEU A 95 -14.58 39.64 1.14
CA LEU A 95 -15.05 41.03 1.27
C LEU A 95 -16.20 41.34 0.30
N VAL A 96 -16.10 40.92 -0.96
CA VAL A 96 -17.18 41.12 -1.95
C VAL A 96 -18.47 40.42 -1.52
N VAL A 97 -18.38 39.17 -1.03
CA VAL A 97 -19.55 38.44 -0.50
C VAL A 97 -20.14 39.14 0.71
N THR A 98 -19.30 39.65 1.60
CA THR A 98 -19.75 40.35 2.82
C THR A 98 -20.48 41.66 2.45
N VAL A 99 -19.93 42.45 1.53
CA VAL A 99 -20.56 43.70 1.04
C VAL A 99 -21.87 43.39 0.30
N ALA A 100 -21.89 42.38 -0.57
CA ALA A 100 -23.11 41.98 -1.27
C ALA A 100 -24.20 41.52 -0.28
N SER A 101 -23.84 40.76 0.75
CA SER A 101 -24.75 40.34 1.81
C SER A 101 -25.31 41.53 2.60
N LEU A 102 -24.47 42.50 2.95
CA LEU A 102 -24.90 43.74 3.59
C LEU A 102 -25.85 44.56 2.71
N LEU A 103 -25.61 44.64 1.40
CA LEU A 103 -26.51 45.33 0.46
C LEU A 103 -27.87 44.64 0.31
N VAL A 104 -27.92 43.30 0.38
CA VAL A 104 -29.18 42.55 0.39
C VAL A 104 -29.96 42.79 1.69
N LEU A 105 -29.27 42.85 2.82
CA LEU A 105 -29.88 43.12 4.13
C LEU A 105 -30.33 44.59 4.29
N ALA A 106 -29.56 45.53 3.73
CA ALA A 106 -29.91 46.96 3.68
C ALA A 106 -30.86 47.30 2.52
N GLY A 107 -31.50 46.28 1.93
CA GLY A 107 -32.39 46.43 0.79
C GLY A 107 -33.42 47.55 1.02
N PRO A 108 -33.72 48.33 -0.03
CA PRO A 108 -34.51 49.55 0.07
C PRO A 108 -35.83 49.23 0.75
N ASP A 109 -36.16 49.99 1.80
CA ASP A 109 -37.43 49.94 2.50
C ASP A 109 -38.56 49.82 1.47
N ARG A 110 -39.08 48.60 1.30
CA ARG A 110 -40.26 48.32 0.46
C ARG A 110 -41.52 48.80 1.18
N SER A 111 -41.45 49.91 1.91
CA SER A 111 -42.54 50.53 2.63
C SER A 111 -43.30 51.53 1.77
N ALA A 112 -43.53 51.20 0.49
CA ALA A 112 -44.45 51.94 -0.37
C ALA A 112 -45.16 50.98 -1.32
N GLY A 113 -46.32 50.47 -0.88
CA GLY A 113 -47.33 49.96 -1.81
C GLY A 113 -47.65 48.47 -1.78
N VAL A 114 -47.76 47.84 -0.60
CA VAL A 114 -48.65 46.67 -0.48
C VAL A 114 -50.05 47.22 -0.25
N SER A 115 -50.72 47.52 -1.36
CA SER A 115 -52.16 47.76 -1.37
C SER A 115 -52.83 46.45 -0.95
N ALA A 116 -53.53 46.51 0.18
CA ALA A 116 -54.34 45.43 0.73
C ALA A 116 -55.54 45.18 -0.20
N ASP A 117 -55.36 44.37 -1.25
CA ASP A 117 -56.50 43.80 -1.96
C ASP A 117 -56.16 42.48 -2.66
N ARG A 118 -56.26 41.38 -1.90
CA ARG A 118 -56.94 40.13 -2.30
C ARG A 118 -56.69 39.04 -1.27
N MET A 119 -57.63 38.93 -0.34
CA MET A 119 -57.97 37.63 0.23
C MET A 119 -58.60 36.79 -0.88
N ALA A 120 -57.90 35.74 -1.32
CA ALA A 120 -58.53 34.60 -1.97
C ALA A 120 -58.01 33.35 -1.26
N ILE A 121 -58.84 32.87 -0.35
CA ILE A 121 -58.77 31.58 0.31
C ILE A 121 -58.74 30.50 -0.78
N VAL A 122 -57.63 29.78 -0.87
CA VAL A 122 -57.57 28.48 -1.56
C VAL A 122 -57.16 27.47 -0.50
N GLU A 123 -58.14 26.72 -0.04
CA GLU A 123 -57.97 25.52 0.78
C GLU A 123 -57.08 24.54 0.01
N GLN A 124 -55.95 24.15 0.60
CA GLN A 124 -55.21 22.99 0.14
C GLN A 124 -55.60 21.77 0.99
N PRO A 125 -55.88 20.63 0.36
CA PRO A 125 -56.23 19.39 1.04
C PRO A 125 -55.00 18.80 1.73
N THR A 126 -55.18 18.52 3.02
CA THR A 126 -54.38 17.59 3.83
C THR A 126 -54.23 16.24 3.11
N MET A 127 -53.05 15.98 2.54
CA MET A 127 -52.64 14.64 2.14
C MET A 127 -51.75 14.05 3.23
N ALA A 128 -52.35 13.06 3.90
CA ALA A 128 -51.78 11.90 4.55
C ALA A 128 -50.23 11.83 4.68
N SER A 129 -49.78 11.99 5.92
CA SER A 129 -48.53 11.48 6.44
C SER A 129 -48.57 9.95 6.45
N GLU A 130 -48.11 9.30 5.37
CA GLU A 130 -47.77 7.87 5.39
C GLU A 130 -46.52 7.64 6.24
N GLY A 131 -46.62 6.62 7.09
CA GLY A 131 -45.73 6.38 8.22
C GLY A 131 -44.30 5.99 7.85
N LEU A 132 -43.36 6.51 8.63
CA LEU A 132 -42.04 5.91 8.79
C LEU A 132 -42.20 4.56 9.52
N PRO A 133 -41.56 3.48 9.05
CA PRO A 133 -41.43 2.27 9.83
C PRO A 133 -40.53 2.50 11.05
N PRO A 134 -40.80 1.86 12.20
CA PRO A 134 -39.94 1.96 13.36
C PRO A 134 -38.58 1.33 13.06
N VAL A 135 -37.52 2.11 13.28
CA VAL A 135 -36.15 1.61 13.36
C VAL A 135 -36.10 0.63 14.53
N GLY A 136 -36.04 -0.66 14.21
CA GLY A 136 -35.88 -1.73 15.17
C GLY A 136 -34.53 -1.61 15.87
N LEU A 137 -34.54 -1.07 17.09
CA LEU A 137 -33.47 -1.22 18.04
C LEU A 137 -33.39 -2.71 18.41
N ARG A 138 -32.40 -3.40 17.85
CA ARG A 138 -32.18 -4.83 18.04
C ARG A 138 -31.33 -5.02 19.29
N ASP A 139 -31.96 -4.88 20.45
CA ASP A 139 -31.43 -5.38 21.72
C ASP A 139 -31.61 -6.90 21.76
N GLY A 140 -30.53 -7.64 22.01
CA GLY A 140 -30.60 -9.08 22.32
C GLY A 140 -29.57 -9.94 21.61
N ALA A 141 -28.30 -9.79 21.96
CA ALA A 141 -27.33 -10.90 21.88
C ALA A 141 -27.05 -11.35 23.31
N SER A 142 -27.78 -12.39 23.75
CA SER A 142 -27.50 -13.15 24.96
C SER A 142 -26.16 -13.91 24.78
N PRO A 143 -25.25 -13.89 25.77
CA PRO A 143 -23.98 -14.60 25.70
C PRO A 143 -24.07 -16.00 26.33
N GLU A 144 -25.01 -16.85 25.92
CA GLU A 144 -25.10 -18.23 26.45
C GLU A 144 -25.61 -19.22 25.40
N ALA A 145 -24.80 -19.60 24.42
CA ALA A 145 -25.01 -20.83 23.63
C ALA A 145 -23.83 -21.16 22.69
N PHE A 146 -22.65 -21.50 23.23
CA PHE A 146 -21.63 -22.25 22.48
C PHE A 146 -20.89 -23.28 23.35
N ALA A 147 -21.62 -23.91 24.27
CA ALA A 147 -21.20 -25.18 24.84
C ALA A 147 -21.87 -26.31 24.04
N SER A 148 -21.06 -27.01 23.23
CA SER A 148 -21.21 -28.40 22.73
C SER A 148 -20.79 -28.52 21.27
N LEU A 149 -19.49 -28.69 21.05
CA LEU A 149 -18.98 -29.39 19.88
C LEU A 149 -18.49 -30.78 20.32
N PRO A 150 -18.78 -31.85 19.56
CA PRO A 150 -18.39 -33.20 19.92
C PRO A 150 -16.87 -33.36 19.84
N ALA A 151 -16.31 -33.92 20.91
CA ALA A 151 -14.96 -34.43 20.93
C ALA A 151 -14.82 -35.56 19.90
N GLY A 152 -13.84 -35.43 19.01
CA GLY A 152 -13.32 -36.55 18.24
C GLY A 152 -13.13 -36.27 16.76
N VAL A 153 -11.96 -35.72 16.40
CA VAL A 153 -11.07 -36.28 15.39
C VAL A 153 -9.66 -35.80 15.76
N LEU A 154 -8.90 -36.65 16.46
CA LEU A 154 -7.45 -36.50 16.59
C LEU A 154 -6.85 -36.71 15.19
N ARG A 155 -6.42 -35.62 14.55
CA ARG A 155 -5.50 -35.67 13.41
C ARG A 155 -4.09 -35.82 13.98
N PRO A 156 -3.28 -36.80 13.55
CA PRO A 156 -1.91 -36.92 14.02
C PRO A 156 -1.09 -35.70 13.57
N GLU A 157 -0.35 -35.12 14.51
CA GLU A 157 0.70 -34.13 14.22
C GLU A 157 1.65 -34.67 13.15
N PRO A 158 2.04 -33.87 12.15
CA PRO A 158 3.22 -34.20 11.37
C PRO A 158 4.42 -34.06 12.31
N GLN A 159 5.05 -35.18 12.66
CA GLN A 159 6.40 -35.17 13.23
C GLN A 159 7.32 -34.46 12.23
N VAL A 160 7.59 -33.19 12.47
CA VAL A 160 8.70 -32.48 11.85
C VAL A 160 9.96 -33.08 12.48
N ARG A 161 10.55 -34.05 11.80
CA ARG A 161 11.91 -34.49 12.06
C ARG A 161 12.79 -33.24 11.97
N GLY A 162 13.30 -32.80 13.11
CA GLY A 162 14.33 -31.77 13.17
C GLY A 162 15.54 -32.24 12.38
N VAL A 163 15.68 -31.72 11.16
CA VAL A 163 16.95 -31.77 10.43
C VAL A 163 17.79 -30.67 11.05
N THR A 164 18.57 -31.01 12.06
CA THR A 164 19.65 -30.15 12.53
C THR A 164 20.70 -30.11 11.42
N PHE A 165 20.65 -29.09 10.56
CA PHE A 165 21.75 -28.81 9.64
C PHE A 165 22.92 -28.26 10.47
N SER A 166 23.92 -29.11 10.69
CA SER A 166 25.17 -28.68 11.28
C SER A 166 25.88 -27.77 10.28
N ARG A 167 26.42 -26.63 10.76
CA ARG A 167 27.11 -25.61 9.96
C ARG A 167 28.34 -26.17 9.20
N GLN A 168 28.76 -27.39 9.50
CA GLN A 168 29.84 -28.12 8.81
C GLN A 168 29.39 -28.78 7.49
N ASP A 169 28.10 -29.11 7.30
CA ASP A 169 27.64 -29.85 6.11
C ASP A 169 27.44 -28.98 4.86
N LEU A 170 27.22 -27.67 5.04
CA LEU A 170 27.13 -26.72 3.90
C LEU A 170 28.49 -26.47 3.21
N GLY A 171 29.61 -26.73 3.90
CA GLY A 171 30.95 -26.53 3.34
C GLY A 171 31.37 -27.59 2.31
N GLU A 172 30.77 -28.78 2.35
CA GLU A 172 31.16 -29.89 1.47
C GLU A 172 30.29 -29.99 0.21
N SER A 173 29.03 -29.57 0.27
CA SER A 173 28.14 -29.56 -0.90
C SER A 173 28.53 -28.48 -1.93
N LEU A 174 29.15 -27.39 -1.50
CA LEU A 174 29.72 -26.36 -2.39
C LEU A 174 31.01 -26.82 -3.10
N ARG A 175 31.72 -27.83 -2.57
CA ARG A 175 32.93 -28.39 -3.22
C ARG A 175 32.63 -29.46 -4.27
N LYS A 176 31.44 -30.09 -4.23
CA LYS A 176 31.09 -31.21 -5.13
C LYS A 176 30.46 -30.81 -6.47
N GLY A 177 30.30 -29.53 -6.77
CA GLY A 177 30.09 -29.07 -8.15
C GLY A 177 28.88 -29.63 -8.89
N THR A 178 27.84 -30.08 -8.20
CA THR A 178 26.57 -30.49 -8.81
C THR A 178 25.58 -29.34 -8.74
N ALA A 179 25.85 -28.28 -9.50
CA ALA A 179 24.84 -27.28 -9.81
C ALA A 179 23.81 -27.96 -10.73
N ALA A 180 22.65 -28.31 -10.18
CA ALA A 180 21.50 -28.64 -10.99
C ALA A 180 21.21 -27.43 -11.91
N PRO A 181 21.07 -27.61 -13.23
CA PRO A 181 20.80 -26.50 -14.13
C PRO A 181 19.43 -25.95 -13.76
N MET A 182 19.39 -24.76 -13.15
CA MET A 182 18.20 -23.93 -13.15
C MET A 182 17.85 -23.72 -14.62
N ALA A 183 16.74 -24.35 -15.04
CA ALA A 183 16.21 -24.25 -16.38
C ALA A 183 16.07 -22.76 -16.72
N SER A 184 16.90 -22.30 -17.65
CA SER A 184 16.77 -20.97 -18.25
C SER A 184 15.32 -20.80 -18.64
N LEU A 185 14.64 -19.77 -18.12
CA LEU A 185 13.39 -19.33 -18.71
C LEU A 185 13.63 -19.18 -20.21
N ASP A 186 12.87 -19.89 -21.04
CA ASP A 186 13.05 -19.84 -22.49
C ASP A 186 13.07 -18.37 -22.93
N ALA A 187 14.07 -18.00 -23.75
CA ALA A 187 14.25 -16.62 -24.23
C ALA A 187 12.98 -16.05 -24.89
N GLN A 188 12.10 -16.92 -25.37
CA GLN A 188 10.78 -16.59 -25.88
C GLN A 188 9.83 -16.06 -24.81
N THR A 189 9.84 -16.62 -23.60
CA THR A 189 9.02 -16.20 -22.47
C THR A 189 9.48 -14.82 -21.97
N GLN A 190 10.79 -14.61 -21.88
CA GLN A 190 11.36 -13.30 -21.53
C GLN A 190 11.00 -12.23 -22.56
N SER A 191 11.15 -12.53 -23.86
CA SER A 191 10.81 -11.59 -24.94
C SER A 191 9.32 -11.22 -24.93
N ARG A 192 8.44 -12.17 -24.61
CA ARG A 192 7.00 -11.93 -24.50
C ARG A 192 6.67 -11.02 -23.31
N MET A 193 7.26 -11.27 -22.15
CA MET A 193 7.07 -10.41 -20.97
C MET A 193 7.56 -8.97 -21.22
N GLU A 194 8.71 -8.80 -21.88
CA GLU A 194 9.21 -7.47 -22.24
C GLU A 194 8.27 -6.73 -23.21
N GLN A 195 7.69 -7.43 -24.19
CA GLN A 195 6.73 -6.84 -25.12
C GLN A 195 5.43 -6.42 -24.42
N GLU A 196 4.89 -7.27 -23.54
CA GLU A 196 3.69 -6.96 -22.76
C GLU A 196 3.93 -5.76 -21.82
N LEU A 197 5.10 -5.69 -21.17
CA LEU A 197 5.49 -4.55 -20.33
C LEU A 197 5.59 -3.25 -21.13
N ARG A 198 6.22 -3.29 -22.31
CA ARG A 198 6.34 -2.11 -23.19
C ARG A 198 4.98 -1.62 -23.68
N GLN A 199 4.09 -2.54 -24.05
CA GLN A 199 2.73 -2.19 -24.49
C GLN A 199 1.93 -1.55 -23.35
N TRP A 200 2.03 -2.10 -22.14
CA TRP A 200 1.35 -1.55 -20.97
C TRP A 200 1.91 -0.17 -20.55
N LEU A 201 3.23 0.02 -20.57
CA LEU A 201 3.84 1.32 -20.27
C LEU A 201 3.43 2.39 -21.28
N THR A 202 3.44 2.06 -22.57
CA THR A 202 3.08 3.02 -23.62
C THR A 202 1.60 3.41 -23.60
N SER A 203 0.68 2.48 -23.26
CA SER A 203 -0.73 2.83 -23.07
C SER A 203 -0.93 3.70 -21.84
N THR A 204 -0.31 3.35 -20.71
CA THR A 204 -0.43 4.10 -19.45
C THR A 204 0.10 5.53 -19.59
N LEU A 205 1.22 5.72 -20.29
CA LEU A 205 1.77 7.06 -20.55
C LEU A 205 0.87 7.90 -21.46
N ARG A 206 0.22 7.27 -22.45
CA ARG A 206 -0.75 7.95 -23.32
C ARG A 206 -1.99 8.39 -22.54
N ASP A 207 -2.55 7.51 -21.71
CA ASP A 207 -3.70 7.82 -20.85
C ASP A 207 -3.37 8.98 -19.88
N ALA A 208 -2.14 9.02 -19.36
CA ALA A 208 -1.67 10.10 -18.50
C ALA A 208 -1.54 11.43 -19.25
N ASP A 209 -0.99 11.44 -20.47
CA ASP A 209 -0.87 12.65 -21.30
C ASP A 209 -2.25 13.21 -21.68
N ASP A 210 -3.20 12.35 -22.03
CA ASP A 210 -4.58 12.75 -22.31
C ASP A 210 -5.27 13.34 -21.09
N ALA A 211 -5.07 12.75 -19.90
CA ALA A 211 -5.58 13.31 -18.64
C ALA A 211 -4.96 14.69 -18.33
N ILE A 212 -3.66 14.88 -18.58
CA ILE A 212 -2.97 16.17 -18.39
C ILE A 212 -3.53 17.22 -19.35
N ARG A 213 -3.78 16.89 -20.62
CA ARG A 213 -4.39 17.83 -21.58
C ARG A 213 -5.82 18.21 -21.18
N GLN A 214 -6.62 17.26 -20.69
CA GLN A 214 -7.96 17.54 -20.18
C GLN A 214 -7.93 18.50 -18.98
N LEU A 215 -6.90 18.38 -18.12
CA LEU A 215 -6.72 19.25 -16.97
C LEU A 215 -6.34 20.70 -17.32
N GLN A 216 -5.66 20.94 -18.45
CA GLN A 216 -5.24 22.28 -18.87
C GLN A 216 -6.41 23.22 -19.23
N HIS A 217 -7.60 22.68 -19.47
CA HIS A 217 -8.78 23.47 -19.84
C HIS A 217 -9.74 23.78 -18.68
N LEU A 218 -9.45 23.31 -17.46
CA LEU A 218 -10.36 23.45 -16.33
C LEU A 218 -10.04 24.68 -15.44
N PRO A 219 -11.07 25.42 -14.98
CA PRO A 219 -10.88 26.52 -14.04
C PRO A 219 -10.42 25.99 -12.67
N GLY A 220 -9.55 26.75 -11.99
CA GLY A 220 -8.66 26.27 -10.91
C GLY A 220 -9.31 25.53 -9.73
N PHE A 221 -10.59 25.73 -9.43
CA PHE A 221 -11.27 25.00 -8.34
C PHE A 221 -11.69 23.57 -8.74
N ALA A 222 -11.92 23.31 -10.02
CA ALA A 222 -12.19 21.95 -10.53
C ALA A 222 -10.90 21.11 -10.61
N PHE A 223 -9.75 21.76 -10.77
CA PHE A 223 -8.45 21.11 -10.89
C PHE A 223 -8.06 20.33 -9.64
N ASP A 224 -8.21 20.90 -8.43
CA ASP A 224 -7.78 20.24 -7.20
C ASP A 224 -8.62 18.99 -6.87
N ARG A 225 -9.95 19.07 -7.01
CA ARG A 225 -10.85 17.92 -6.77
C ARG A 225 -10.66 16.81 -7.80
N MET A 226 -10.38 17.17 -9.05
CA MET A 226 -10.14 16.19 -10.11
C MET A 226 -8.72 15.59 -10.03
N ARG A 227 -7.73 16.35 -9.58
CA ARG A 227 -6.37 15.87 -9.29
C ARG A 227 -6.38 14.78 -8.21
N GLU A 228 -7.13 15.00 -7.13
CA GLU A 228 -7.26 14.03 -6.05
C GLU A 228 -7.98 12.74 -6.53
N THR A 229 -8.98 12.88 -7.39
CA THR A 229 -9.67 11.74 -8.02
C THR A 229 -8.75 10.95 -8.96
N LEU A 230 -7.95 11.63 -9.79
CA LEU A 230 -6.99 10.99 -10.70
C LEU A 230 -5.84 10.30 -9.94
N LEU A 231 -5.33 10.89 -8.87
CA LEU A 231 -4.31 10.26 -8.02
C LEU A 231 -4.84 8.97 -7.39
N ASN A 232 -6.10 8.97 -6.93
CA ASN A 232 -6.75 7.77 -6.41
C ASN A 232 -7.01 6.72 -7.51
N GLN A 233 -7.29 7.15 -8.74
CA GLN A 233 -7.53 6.24 -9.86
C GLN A 233 -6.23 5.62 -10.41
N ILE A 234 -5.14 6.37 -10.43
CA ILE A 234 -3.81 5.89 -10.85
C ILE A 234 -3.25 4.94 -9.79
N THR A 235 -3.34 5.29 -8.50
CA THR A 235 -2.90 4.40 -7.41
C THR A 235 -3.78 3.15 -7.31
N GLY A 236 -5.09 3.26 -7.56
CA GLY A 236 -5.99 2.12 -7.66
C GLY A 236 -5.70 1.20 -8.85
N LYS A 237 -5.36 1.74 -10.03
CA LYS A 237 -4.97 0.94 -11.21
C LYS A 237 -3.61 0.27 -11.04
N ALA A 238 -2.67 0.89 -10.34
CA ALA A 238 -1.35 0.30 -10.08
C ALA A 238 -1.41 -0.96 -9.19
N MET A 239 -2.46 -1.12 -8.38
CA MET A 239 -2.69 -2.32 -7.58
C MET A 239 -3.28 -3.50 -8.38
N PHE A 240 -3.81 -3.28 -9.58
CA PHE A 240 -4.33 -4.35 -10.43
C PHE A 240 -3.21 -4.93 -11.29
N ARG A 241 -2.33 -5.72 -10.65
CA ARG A 241 -1.40 -6.60 -11.36
C ARG A 241 -2.22 -7.60 -12.19
N PRO A 242 -2.00 -7.76 -13.51
CA PRO A 242 -2.51 -8.94 -14.20
C PRO A 242 -1.91 -10.15 -13.50
N SER A 243 -2.77 -10.97 -12.90
CA SER A 243 -2.37 -12.21 -12.23
C SER A 243 -1.79 -13.12 -13.31
N LEU A 244 -0.47 -13.13 -13.44
CA LEU A 244 0.27 -14.07 -14.28
C LEU A 244 0.13 -15.45 -13.63
N ALA A 245 -0.99 -16.12 -13.93
CA ALA A 245 -1.19 -17.52 -13.61
C ALA A 245 -0.14 -18.32 -14.40
N LEU A 246 0.99 -18.62 -13.76
CA LEU A 246 1.97 -19.55 -14.27
C LEU A 246 1.27 -20.91 -14.49
N PRO A 247 1.43 -21.55 -15.65
CA PRO A 247 0.92 -22.90 -15.85
C PRO A 247 1.64 -23.84 -14.89
N VAL A 248 0.90 -24.40 -13.95
CA VAL A 248 1.36 -25.49 -13.08
C VAL A 248 1.71 -26.68 -13.98
N GLN A 249 2.99 -26.92 -14.19
CA GLN A 249 3.42 -28.13 -14.90
C GLN A 249 3.16 -29.35 -14.01
N PRO A 250 2.64 -30.46 -14.57
CA PRO A 250 2.45 -31.70 -13.83
C PRO A 250 3.82 -32.22 -13.40
N THR A 251 3.99 -32.41 -12.09
CA THR A 251 5.16 -33.04 -11.49
C THR A 251 5.33 -34.44 -12.07
N ARG A 252 6.42 -34.61 -12.82
CA ARG A 252 6.84 -35.90 -13.37
C ARG A 252 7.36 -36.73 -12.20
N GLU A 253 6.67 -37.82 -11.86
CA GLU A 253 7.08 -38.79 -10.85
C GLU A 253 8.46 -39.36 -11.20
N PHE A 254 9.50 -38.91 -10.49
CA PHE A 254 10.80 -39.54 -10.51
C PHE A 254 10.78 -40.72 -9.52
N GLY A 255 10.65 -41.93 -10.06
CA GLY A 255 10.91 -43.17 -9.33
C GLY A 255 12.41 -43.29 -9.01
N GLY A 256 12.82 -42.80 -7.85
CA GLY A 256 14.14 -43.06 -7.28
C GLY A 256 14.05 -44.24 -6.31
N GLU A 257 14.78 -45.31 -6.60
CA GLU A 257 15.02 -46.42 -5.68
C GLU A 257 15.62 -45.93 -4.35
N PRO A 258 15.16 -46.45 -3.19
CA PRO A 258 15.73 -46.08 -1.90
C PRO A 258 17.13 -46.68 -1.74
N LEU A 259 18.15 -45.81 -1.71
CA LEU A 259 19.51 -46.16 -1.31
C LEU A 259 19.50 -46.71 0.12
N ARG A 260 19.77 -48.01 0.24
CA ARG A 260 20.07 -48.72 1.49
C ARG A 260 21.38 -48.15 2.06
N MET A 261 21.30 -47.42 3.16
CA MET A 261 22.48 -47.10 3.97
C MET A 261 22.82 -48.30 4.88
N GLU A 262 24.01 -48.85 4.70
CA GLU A 262 24.61 -49.76 5.68
C GLU A 262 25.10 -48.98 6.91
N PRO A 263 24.85 -49.46 8.14
CA PRO A 263 25.35 -48.81 9.35
C PRO A 263 26.86 -49.04 9.52
N ALA A 264 27.59 -47.96 9.80
CA ALA A 264 29.01 -48.01 10.14
C ALA A 264 29.24 -48.68 11.52
N PRO A 265 30.36 -49.41 11.71
CA PRO A 265 30.69 -50.05 12.98
C PRO A 265 31.10 -49.02 14.03
N VAL A 266 30.49 -49.13 15.21
CA VAL A 266 30.86 -48.37 16.41
C VAL A 266 31.94 -49.14 17.15
N GLU A 267 33.18 -48.67 17.07
CA GLU A 267 34.27 -49.07 17.97
C GLU A 267 34.75 -47.82 18.73
N GLY A 268 34.90 -47.94 20.06
CA GLY A 268 35.77 -47.02 20.79
C GLY A 268 35.36 -46.65 22.21
N ASN A 269 35.72 -47.53 23.14
CA ASN A 269 36.01 -47.34 24.57
C ASN A 269 36.07 -45.90 25.12
N TYR A 270 35.29 -45.65 26.16
CA TYR A 270 35.54 -44.58 27.14
C TYR A 270 36.15 -45.23 28.38
N GLU A 271 37.45 -45.04 28.60
CA GLU A 271 38.09 -45.26 29.91
C GLU A 271 37.78 -44.06 30.81
N LEU A 272 37.23 -44.36 31.99
CA LEU A 272 37.03 -43.42 33.09
C LEU A 272 38.36 -43.18 33.82
N ILE A 273 38.71 -41.92 34.03
CA ILE A 273 39.63 -41.46 35.10
C ILE A 273 38.87 -40.42 35.92
#